data_AF-V2V0D0-F1
#
_entry.id   AF-V2V0D0-F1
#
_cell.length_a   1.000
_cell.length_b   1.000
_cell.length_c   1.000
_cell.angle_alpha   90.00
_cell.angle_beta   90.00
_cell.angle_gamma   90.00
#
_symmetry.space_group_name_H-M   'P 1'
#
loop_
_entity.id
_entity.type
_entity.pdbx_description
1 polymer ?
#
loop_
_entity_poly.entity_id
_entity_poly.type
_entity_poly.pdbx_seq_one_letter_code
_entity_poly.pdbx_strand_id
1 'polypeptide(L)'
;MAIFTIGNLIAAVAPNYMSLMGARLITSLNHGAFFGIGSVVAASVVPANKQASAVATMFMGLTIANIGGVPLATWVGQNIGWRMSFLAISALGIITMLSLWKALPAGSVGQKPNVKMELKVLTRLPVVLALLTTVFGASAMFSLYT
;
A
#
# COMPACT_ATOMS: atom_id res chain seq x y z
N MET A 1 -0.27 -0.39 -8.30
CA MET A 1 -0.27 1.09 -8.38
C MET A 1 -1.46 1.63 -9.17
N ALA A 2 -1.70 1.19 -10.42
CA ALA A 2 -2.80 1.70 -11.25
C ALA A 2 -4.18 1.68 -10.55
N ILE A 3 -4.55 0.55 -9.92
CA ILE A 3 -5.81 0.42 -9.16
C ILE A 3 -5.91 1.48 -8.05
N PHE A 4 -4.82 1.74 -7.33
CA PHE A 4 -4.78 2.77 -6.29
C PHE A 4 -4.91 4.18 -6.87
N THR A 5 -4.20 4.49 -7.95
CA THR A 5 -4.29 5.80 -8.62
C THR A 5 -5.70 6.08 -9.13
N ILE A 6 -6.31 5.09 -9.80
CA ILE A 6 -7.67 5.18 -10.34
C ILE A 6 -8.68 5.30 -9.20
N GLY A 7 -8.56 4.47 -8.15
CA GLY A 7 -9.45 4.56 -7.00
C GLY A 7 -9.40 5.92 -6.30
N ASN A 8 -8.21 6.52 -6.15
CA ASN A 8 -8.09 7.89 -5.61
C ASN A 8 -8.65 8.95 -6.56
N LEU A 9 -8.52 8.76 -7.88
CA LEU A 9 -9.12 9.67 -8.86
C LEU A 9 -10.66 9.62 -8.81
N ILE A 10 -11.23 8.42 -8.67
CA ILE A 10 -12.68 8.24 -8.46
C ILE A 10 -13.11 8.89 -7.13
N ALA A 11 -12.32 8.75 -6.06
CA ALA A 11 -12.61 9.38 -4.78
C ALA A 11 -12.62 10.92 -4.89
N ALA A 12 -11.71 11.50 -5.67
CA ALA A 12 -11.66 12.95 -5.89
C ALA A 12 -12.92 13.49 -6.59
N VAL A 13 -13.48 12.75 -7.55
CA VAL A 13 -14.67 13.18 -8.32
C VAL A 13 -15.98 12.61 -7.77
N ALA A 14 -15.95 11.94 -6.61
CA ALA A 14 -17.10 11.27 -6.04
C ALA A 14 -18.26 12.27 -5.76
N PRO A 15 -19.46 12.06 -6.36
CA PRO A 15 -20.60 12.95 -6.19
C PRO A 15 -21.36 12.69 -4.87
N ASN A 16 -21.25 11.48 -4.31
CA ASN A 16 -21.96 11.08 -3.10
C ASN A 16 -21.13 10.09 -2.27
N TYR A 17 -21.60 9.83 -1.05
CA TYR A 17 -20.92 8.95 -0.09
C TYR A 17 -20.73 7.52 -0.60
N MET A 18 -21.72 6.95 -1.30
CA MET A 18 -21.64 5.57 -1.79
C MET A 18 -20.57 5.41 -2.88
N SER A 19 -20.45 6.40 -3.78
CA SER A 19 -19.37 6.45 -4.76
C SER A 19 -18.00 6.58 -4.09
N LEU A 20 -17.89 7.41 -3.05
CA LEU A 20 -16.65 7.55 -2.28
C LEU A 20 -16.29 6.24 -1.55
N MET A 21 -17.28 5.56 -0.97
CA MET A 21 -17.08 4.27 -0.30
C MET A 21 -16.61 3.20 -1.29
N GLY A 22 -17.24 3.11 -2.46
CA GLY A 22 -16.81 2.21 -3.53
C GLY A 22 -15.37 2.49 -3.98
N ALA A 23 -15.01 3.77 -4.12
CA ALA A 23 -13.64 4.17 -4.42
C ALA A 23 -12.65 3.72 -3.33
N ARG A 24 -13.02 3.86 -2.05
CA ARG A 24 -12.22 3.41 -0.90
C ARG A 24 -12.00 1.90 -0.93
N LEU A 25 -13.05 1.12 -1.22
CA LEU A 25 -12.93 -0.33 -1.40
C LEU A 25 -11.96 -0.69 -2.53
N ILE A 26 -12.04 -0.01 -3.68
CA ILE A 26 -11.10 -0.24 -4.79
C ILE A 26 -9.66 0.07 -4.35
N THR A 27 -9.44 1.19 -3.65
CA THR A 27 -8.10 1.56 -3.19
C THR A 27 -7.54 0.60 -2.14
N SER A 28 -8.38 0.03 -1.27
CA SER A 28 -7.93 -0.85 -0.18
C SER A 28 -7.42 -2.19 -0.69
N LEU A 29 -8.00 -2.72 -1.78
CA LEU A 29 -7.57 -3.98 -2.40
C LEU A 29 -6.09 -3.98 -2.80
N ASN A 30 -5.56 -2.84 -3.24
CA ASN A 30 -4.15 -2.74 -3.64
C ASN A 30 -3.20 -2.56 -2.45
N HIS A 31 -3.69 -2.17 -1.27
CA HIS A 31 -2.83 -1.78 -0.15
C HIS A 31 -2.03 -2.96 0.41
N GLY A 32 -2.68 -4.10 0.64
CA GLY A 32 -2.01 -5.30 1.16
C GLY A 32 -0.99 -5.89 0.17
N ALA A 33 -1.34 -5.94 -1.11
CA ALA A 33 -0.45 -6.46 -2.16
C ALA A 33 0.82 -5.60 -2.33
N PHE A 34 0.72 -4.29 -2.11
CA PHE A 34 1.85 -3.38 -2.29
C PHE A 34 3.00 -3.65 -1.32
N PHE A 35 2.71 -3.83 -0.03
CA PHE A 35 3.77 -4.09 0.96
C PHE A 35 4.43 -5.44 0.74
N GLY A 36 3.64 -6.47 0.43
CA GLY A 36 4.15 -7.81 0.12
C GLY A 36 5.07 -7.79 -1.11
N ILE A 37 4.52 -7.40 -2.27
CA ILE A 37 5.27 -7.41 -3.53
C ILE A 37 6.42 -6.39 -3.49
N GLY A 38 6.19 -5.21 -2.93
CA GLY A 38 7.20 -4.15 -2.85
C GLY A 38 8.42 -4.57 -2.04
N SER A 39 8.24 -5.28 -0.92
CA SER A 39 9.36 -5.77 -0.11
C SER A 39 10.18 -6.83 -0.85
N VAL A 40 9.52 -7.73 -1.58
CA VAL A 40 10.17 -8.75 -2.42
C VAL A 40 10.95 -8.09 -3.56
N VAL A 41 10.37 -7.09 -4.23
CA VAL A 41 11.05 -6.35 -5.30
C VAL A 41 12.21 -5.52 -4.74
N ALA A 42 12.05 -4.86 -3.60
CA ALA A 42 13.13 -4.10 -2.96
C ALA A 42 14.33 -5.00 -2.60
N ALA A 43 14.07 -6.21 -2.11
CA ALA A 43 15.11 -7.19 -1.81
C ALA A 43 15.76 -7.78 -3.08
N SER A 44 15.03 -7.89 -4.20
CA SER A 44 15.56 -8.49 -5.43
C SER A 44 16.46 -7.55 -6.25
N VAL A 45 16.36 -6.24 -6.04
CA VAL A 45 17.17 -5.22 -6.76
C VAL A 45 18.47 -4.85 -6.04
N VAL A 46 18.80 -5.51 -4.93
CA VAL A 46 20.02 -5.27 -4.15
C VAL A 46 20.81 -6.57 -3.90
N PRO A 47 22.12 -6.49 -3.63
CA PRO A 47 22.90 -7.65 -3.19
C PRO A 47 22.33 -8.31 -1.93
N ALA A 48 22.51 -9.63 -1.78
CA ALA A 48 21.95 -10.43 -0.69
C ALA A 48 22.24 -9.88 0.72
N ASN A 49 23.46 -9.36 0.93
CA ASN A 49 23.87 -8.76 2.20
C ASN A 49 23.20 -7.41 2.51
N LYS A 50 22.44 -6.83 1.59
CA LYS A 50 21.73 -5.54 1.73
C LYS A 50 20.21 -5.65 1.70
N GLN A 51 19.64 -6.86 1.55
CA GLN A 51 18.20 -7.04 1.42
C GLN A 51 17.41 -6.52 2.61
N ALA A 52 17.87 -6.80 3.84
CA ALA A 52 17.23 -6.29 5.05
C ALA A 52 17.21 -4.75 5.07
N SER A 53 18.30 -4.10 4.64
CA SER A 53 18.37 -2.64 4.55
C SER A 53 17.42 -2.09 3.49
N ALA A 54 17.30 -2.74 2.32
CA ALA A 54 16.39 -2.28 1.27
C ALA A 54 14.92 -2.37 1.71
N VAL A 55 14.54 -3.46 2.38
CA VAL A 55 13.21 -3.61 2.97
C VAL A 55 12.99 -2.55 4.07
N ALA A 56 13.97 -2.33 4.95
CA ALA A 56 13.89 -1.29 5.96
C ALA A 56 13.71 0.12 5.37
N THR A 57 14.44 0.47 4.31
CA THR A 57 14.29 1.75 3.59
C THR A 57 12.89 1.90 2.99
N MET A 58 12.31 0.83 2.44
CA MET A 58 10.93 0.86 1.96
C MET A 58 9.94 1.18 3.08
N PHE A 59 10.07 0.53 4.25
CA PHE A 59 9.22 0.83 5.42
C PHE A 59 9.51 2.19 6.05
N MET A 60 10.75 2.69 5.98
CA MET A 60 11.08 4.05 6.40
C MET A 60 10.30 5.10 5.59
N GLY A 61 10.03 4.83 4.31
CA GLY A 61 9.14 5.64 3.49
C GLY A 61 7.73 5.79 4.08
N LEU A 62 7.19 4.73 4.70
CA LEU A 62 5.89 4.78 5.40
C LEU A 62 5.95 5.71 6.61
N THR A 63 7.03 5.67 7.39
CA THR A 63 7.23 6.57 8.52
C THR A 63 7.27 8.03 8.08
N ILE A 64 8.05 8.34 7.04
CA ILE A 64 8.14 9.70 6.48
C ILE A 64 6.78 10.15 5.94
N ALA A 65 6.05 9.27 5.25
CA ALA A 65 4.73 9.56 4.73
C ALA A 65 3.70 9.84 5.84
N ASN A 66 3.78 9.16 6.99
CA ASN A 66 2.88 9.42 8.11
C ASN A 66 3.21 10.76 8.80
N ILE A 67 4.50 11.05 9.01
CA ILE A 67 4.93 12.29 9.69
C ILE A 67 4.65 13.52 8.83
N GLY A 68 4.97 13.48 7.53
CA GLY A 68 4.80 14.64 6.66
C GLY A 68 3.51 14.62 5.85
N GLY A 69 3.17 13.46 5.28
CA GLY A 69 2.06 13.32 4.33
C GLY A 69 0.69 13.47 4.98
N VAL A 70 0.46 12.92 6.17
CA VAL A 70 -0.84 13.01 6.85
C VAL A 70 -1.17 14.45 7.28
N PRO A 71 -0.27 15.20 7.94
CA PRO A 71 -0.51 16.62 8.24
C PRO A 71 -0.72 17.45 6.97
N LEU A 72 0.08 17.21 5.93
CA LEU A 72 -0.06 17.94 4.66
C LEU A 72 -1.40 17.65 3.97
N ALA A 73 -1.83 16.38 3.92
CA ALA A 73 -3.13 16.01 3.36
C ALA A 73 -4.29 16.59 4.17
N THR A 74 -4.13 16.69 5.49
CA THR A 74 -5.12 17.30 6.40
C THR A 74 -5.20 18.81 6.18
N TRP A 75 -4.05 19.49 6.10
CA TRP A 75 -3.97 20.92 5.83
C TRP A 75 -4.59 21.28 4.46
N VAL A 76 -4.27 20.52 3.41
CA VAL A 76 -4.92 20.68 2.09
C VAL A 76 -6.43 20.43 2.20
N GLY A 77 -6.83 19.40 2.93
CA GLY A 77 -8.24 19.06 3.13
C GLY A 77 -9.03 20.16 3.82
N GLN A 78 -8.42 20.85 4.79
CA GLN A 78 -9.03 21.95 5.54
C GLN A 78 -9.06 23.27 4.74
N ASN A 79 -8.03 23.57 3.95
CA ASN A 79 -7.91 24.87 3.27
C ASN A 79 -8.53 24.88 1.86
N ILE A 80 -8.36 23.81 1.09
CA ILE A 80 -8.72 23.74 -0.34
C ILE A 80 -9.78 22.66 -0.60
N GLY A 81 -10.05 21.82 0.39
CA GLY A 81 -11.04 20.76 0.34
C GLY A 81 -10.44 19.37 0.15
N TRP A 82 -11.06 18.39 0.81
CA TRP A 82 -10.59 17.01 0.88
C TRP A 82 -10.44 16.32 -0.49
N ARG A 83 -11.19 16.76 -1.51
CA ARG A 83 -11.08 16.24 -2.89
C ARG A 83 -9.70 16.52 -3.50
N MET A 84 -9.10 17.66 -3.17
CA MET A 84 -7.76 18.02 -3.66
C MET A 84 -6.69 17.12 -3.08
N SER A 85 -6.84 16.65 -1.84
CA SER A 85 -5.93 15.66 -1.25
C SER A 85 -5.94 14.36 -2.06
N PHE A 86 -7.12 13.90 -2.51
CA PHE A 86 -7.23 12.71 -3.37
C PHE A 86 -6.63 12.91 -4.77
N LEU A 87 -6.82 14.09 -5.38
CA LEU A 87 -6.18 14.42 -6.66
C LEU A 87 -4.66 14.43 -6.54
N ALA A 88 -4.12 15.06 -5.49
CA ALA A 88 -2.69 15.10 -5.23
C ALA A 88 -2.11 13.69 -5.03
N ILE A 89 -2.80 12.83 -4.27
CA ILE A 89 -2.41 11.43 -4.07
C ILE A 89 -2.46 10.66 -5.41
N SER A 90 -3.48 10.90 -6.23
CA SER A 90 -3.57 10.27 -7.56
C SER A 90 -2.39 10.69 -8.45
N ALA A 91 -2.03 11.98 -8.48
CA ALA A 91 -0.88 12.49 -9.20
C ALA A 91 0.45 11.86 -8.71
N LEU A 92 0.65 11.74 -7.40
CA LEU A 92 1.79 11.02 -6.82
C LEU A 92 1.81 9.54 -7.24
N GLY A 93 0.63 8.91 -7.36
CA GLY A 93 0.51 7.55 -7.88
C GLY A 93 0.98 7.44 -9.33
N ILE A 94 0.66 8.42 -10.19
CA ILE A 94 1.16 8.48 -11.58
C ILE A 94 2.68 8.63 -11.60
N ILE A 95 3.22 9.58 -10.83
CA ILE A 95 4.66 9.79 -10.71
C ILE A 95 5.36 8.50 -10.24
N THR A 96 4.79 7.81 -9.26
CA THR A 96 5.32 6.54 -8.76
C THR A 96 5.29 5.46 -9.83
N MET A 97 4.22 5.35 -10.62
CA MET A 97 4.15 4.40 -11.73
C MET A 97 5.22 4.66 -12.78
N LEU A 98 5.43 5.92 -13.16
CA LEU A 98 6.48 6.30 -14.12
C LEU A 98 7.88 6.01 -13.57
N SER A 99 8.13 6.33 -12.31
CA SER A 99 9.39 6.03 -11.64
C SER A 99 9.67 4.53 -11.59
N LEU A 100 8.69 3.71 -11.22
CA LEU A 100 8.82 2.25 -11.21
C LEU A 100 9.04 1.69 -12.61
N TRP A 101 8.32 2.21 -13.61
CA TRP A 101 8.48 1.77 -15.00
C TRP A 101 9.88 2.04 -15.55
N LYS A 102 10.50 3.16 -15.16
CA LYS A 102 11.86 3.53 -15.58
C LYS A 102 12.95 2.85 -14.76
N ALA A 103 12.73 2.65 -13.46
CA ALA A 103 13.74 2.17 -12.52
C ALA A 103 13.81 0.64 -12.41
N LEU A 104 12.70 -0.07 -12.64
CA LEU A 104 12.69 -1.52 -12.55
C LEU A 104 13.24 -2.16 -13.84
N PRO A 105 14.17 -3.12 -13.73
CA PRO A 105 14.69 -3.82 -14.89
C PRO A 105 13.56 -4.60 -15.59
N ALA A 106 13.41 -4.36 -16.90
CA ALA A 106 12.43 -5.06 -17.73
C ALA A 106 12.81 -6.54 -17.81
N GLY A 107 12.00 -7.43 -17.22
CA GLY A 107 12.22 -8.88 -17.31
C GLY A 107 12.02 -9.68 -16.02
N SER A 108 11.77 -9.04 -14.87
CA SER A 108 11.38 -9.74 -13.64
C SER A 108 9.90 -10.15 -13.66
N VAL A 109 9.46 -10.77 -14.76
CA VAL A 109 8.13 -11.41 -14.83
C VAL A 109 8.19 -12.57 -13.84
N GLY A 110 7.78 -12.29 -12.60
CA GLY A 110 7.69 -13.28 -11.54
C GLY A 110 6.90 -14.48 -12.06
N GLN A 111 7.36 -15.69 -11.73
CA GLN A 111 6.63 -16.90 -12.07
C GLN A 111 5.16 -16.73 -11.65
N LYS A 112 4.23 -17.06 -12.54
CA LYS A 112 2.79 -16.97 -12.25
C LYS A 112 2.53 -17.69 -10.92
N PRO A 113 2.08 -16.98 -9.88
CA PRO A 113 1.88 -17.60 -8.58
C PRO A 113 0.80 -18.67 -8.70
N ASN A 114 1.06 -19.84 -8.11
CA ASN A 114 0.06 -20.89 -8.01
C ASN A 114 -0.89 -20.53 -6.87
N VAL A 115 -1.94 -19.77 -7.20
CA VAL A 115 -2.92 -19.24 -6.25
C VAL A 115 -3.49 -20.31 -5.33
N LYS A 116 -3.73 -21.53 -5.84
CA LYS A 116 -4.22 -22.66 -5.04
C LYS A 116 -3.21 -23.09 -3.96
N MET A 117 -1.92 -23.06 -4.28
CA MET A 117 -0.86 -23.41 -3.34
C MET A 117 -0.67 -22.34 -2.28
N GLU A 118 -0.70 -21.06 -2.66
CA GLU A 118 -0.64 -19.93 -1.72
C GLU A 118 -1.83 -19.93 -0.74
N LEU A 119 -3.06 -20.14 -1.24
CA LEU A 119 -4.24 -20.27 -0.39
C LEU A 119 -4.12 -21.45 0.58
N LYS A 120 -3.51 -22.56 0.16
CA LYS A 120 -3.28 -23.74 1.03
C LYS A 120 -2.22 -23.48 2.10
N VAL A 121 -1.33 -22.51 1.91
CA VAL A 121 -0.39 -22.09 2.97
C VAL A 121 -1.13 -21.38 4.10
N LEU A 122 -2.17 -20.60 3.77
CA LEU A 122 -3.00 -19.90 4.77
C LEU A 122 -3.77 -20.86 5.69
N THR A 123 -3.96 -22.13 5.30
CA THR A 123 -4.61 -23.14 6.17
C THR A 123 -3.64 -23.84 7.12
N ARG A 124 -2.33 -23.55 7.04
CA ARG A 124 -1.34 -24.18 7.93
C ARG A 124 -1.40 -23.54 9.31
N LEU A 125 -1.50 -24.37 10.35
CA LEU A 125 -1.63 -23.92 11.74
C LEU A 125 -0.56 -22.88 12.16
N PRO A 126 0.75 -23.05 11.86
CA PRO A 126 1.75 -22.04 12.23
C PRO A 126 1.52 -20.67 11.58
N VAL A 127 1.02 -20.64 10.34
CA VAL A 127 0.72 -19.40 9.61
C VAL A 127 -0.51 -18.74 10.19
N VAL A 128 -1.57 -19.51 10.47
CA VAL A 128 -2.78 -19.02 11.11
C VAL A 128 -2.47 -18.44 12.48
N LEU A 129 -1.67 -19.13 13.30
CA LEU A 129 -1.27 -18.63 14.61
C LEU A 129 -0.50 -17.31 14.50
N ALA A 130 0.47 -17.20 13.59
CA ALA A 130 1.21 -15.95 13.36
C ALA A 130 0.30 -14.79 12.90
N LEU A 131 -0.64 -15.07 11.99
CA LEU A 131 -1.64 -14.10 11.56
C LEU A 131 -2.55 -13.67 12.72
N LEU A 132 -3.02 -14.61 13.53
CA LEU A 132 -3.84 -14.32 14.72
C LEU A 132 -3.08 -13.47 15.72
N THR A 133 -1.82 -13.77 16.02
CA THR A 133 -1.00 -12.93 16.91
C THR A 133 -0.88 -11.50 16.38
N THR A 134 -0.73 -11.33 15.08
CA THR A 134 -0.67 -10.01 14.44
C THR A 134 -2.01 -9.28 14.54
N VAL A 135 -3.13 -9.98 14.30
CA VAL A 135 -4.49 -9.43 14.43
C VAL A 135 -4.76 -9.01 15.88
N PHE A 136 -4.50 -9.87 16.86
CA PHE A 136 -4.70 -9.55 18.28
C PHE A 136 -3.80 -8.41 18.74
N GLY A 137 -2.54 -8.37 18.29
CA GLY A 137 -1.62 -7.27 18.58
C GLY A 137 -2.11 -5.94 18.02
N ALA A 138 -2.54 -5.91 16.76
CA ALA A 138 -3.09 -4.71 16.13
C ALA A 138 -4.41 -4.27 16.80
N SER A 139 -5.33 -5.21 17.05
CA SER A 139 -6.61 -4.93 17.73
C SER A 139 -6.40 -4.33 19.12
N ALA A 140 -5.46 -4.87 19.91
CA ALA A 140 -5.14 -4.35 21.24
C ALA A 140 -4.65 -2.89 21.18
N MET A 141 -3.82 -2.52 20.19
CA MET A 141 -3.43 -1.13 19.99
C MET A 141 -4.64 -0.23 19.67
N PHE A 142 -5.52 -0.64 18.75
CA PHE A 142 -6.68 0.17 18.38
C PHE A 142 -7.70 0.32 19.52
N SER A 143 -7.95 -0.74 20.31
CA SER A 143 -8.80 -0.67 21.50
C SER A 143 -8.24 0.24 22.59
N LEU A 144 -6.95 0.57 22.57
CA LEU A 144 -6.36 1.52 23.50
C LEU A 144 -6.51 2.98 23.02
N TYR A 145 -6.63 3.19 21.71
CA TYR A 145 -6.79 4.50 21.09
C TYR A 145 -8.25 4.95 20.90
N THR A 146 -9.21 4.02 21.02
CA THR A 146 -10.66 4.25 20.89
C THR A 146 -11.37 3.81 22.15
#